data_AF-A0AA90ZM37-F1
#
_entry.id   AF-A0AA90ZM37-F1
#
_cell.length_a   1.000
_cell.length_b   1.000
_cell.length_c   1.000
_cell.angle_alpha   90.00
_cell.angle_beta   90.00
_cell.angle_gamma   90.00
#
_symmetry.space_group_name_H-M   'P 1'
#
loop_
_entity.id
_entity.type
_entity.pdbx_description
1 polymer ?
#
loop_
_entity_poly.entity_id
_entity_poly.type
_entity_poly.pdbx_seq_one_letter_code
_entity_poly.pdbx_strand_id
1 'polypeptide(L)'
;MKAENAVRMSDNLVGIEVHTIQDVVKAQAAGLNLLNKDGLGYEYEVINEESGEEREPTEQEIFNRIAKDLAEDNEVYACMYIANDWCVQRNAKTNLLCDFYLHQHVYTMHENKIVEGEIVYLSLAHGSLGDDAANALYGDMAEQLYYNIGYYFTNGRTPKIGFQREQIIKKINSLKMHAHVVLKTKKGGYLTRDLEEIFATTDELVANLMQD
;
A
#
# COMPACT_ATOMS: atom_id res chain seq x y z
N MET A 1 -22.76 -1.46 -22.75
CA MET A 1 -21.46 -1.01 -22.21
C MET A 1 -20.36 -1.95 -22.71
N LYS A 2 -19.39 -1.45 -23.48
CA LYS A 2 -18.23 -2.22 -23.93
C LYS A 2 -16.97 -1.58 -23.39
N ALA A 3 -16.08 -2.37 -22.79
CA ALA A 3 -14.85 -1.87 -22.15
C ALA A 3 -13.90 -1.14 -23.12
N GLU A 4 -13.96 -1.45 -24.42
CA GLU A 4 -13.16 -0.79 -25.47
C GLU A 4 -13.49 0.71 -25.64
N ASN A 5 -14.66 1.15 -25.16
CA ASN A 5 -15.11 2.54 -25.20
C ASN A 5 -14.81 3.30 -23.89
N ALA A 6 -14.04 2.71 -22.98
CA ALA A 6 -13.72 3.36 -21.72
C ALA A 6 -12.83 4.60 -21.94
N VAL A 7 -13.22 5.71 -21.32
CA VAL A 7 -12.48 6.97 -21.32
C VAL A 7 -11.87 7.22 -19.96
N ARG A 8 -10.69 7.86 -19.95
CA ARG A 8 -10.07 8.35 -18.72
C ARG A 8 -10.74 9.65 -18.33
N MET A 9 -11.36 9.69 -17.15
CA MET A 9 -12.03 10.88 -16.62
C MET A 9 -11.16 11.66 -15.64
N SER A 10 -10.32 10.96 -14.86
CA SER A 10 -9.30 11.57 -13.99
C SER A 10 -8.09 10.64 -13.84
N ASP A 11 -7.16 10.94 -12.92
CA ASP A 11 -5.97 10.12 -12.67
C ASP A 11 -6.29 8.69 -12.24
N ASN A 12 -7.37 8.52 -11.48
CA ASN A 12 -7.78 7.24 -10.88
C ASN A 12 -9.23 6.86 -11.24
N LEU A 13 -9.81 7.47 -12.28
CA LEU A 13 -11.20 7.27 -12.67
C LEU A 13 -11.31 6.97 -14.16
N VAL A 14 -11.98 5.86 -14.47
CA VAL A 14 -12.34 5.48 -15.85
C VAL A 14 -13.84 5.29 -15.94
N GLY A 15 -14.42 5.76 -17.03
CA GLY A 15 -15.86 5.72 -17.28
C GLY A 15 -16.18 5.22 -18.67
N ILE A 16 -17.38 4.66 -18.85
CA ILE A 16 -17.97 4.40 -20.16
C ILE A 16 -19.21 5.29 -20.25
N GLU A 17 -19.32 6.05 -21.32
CA GLU A 17 -20.50 6.88 -21.57
C GLU A 17 -21.75 5.99 -21.70
N VAL A 18 -22.83 6.42 -21.04
CA VAL A 18 -24.14 5.78 -21.09
C VAL A 18 -25.13 6.70 -21.78
N HIS A 19 -25.94 6.14 -22.68
CA HIS A 19 -26.88 6.90 -23.48
C HIS A 19 -28.34 6.57 -23.18
N THR A 20 -28.58 5.57 -22.32
CA THR A 20 -29.95 5.07 -22.05
C THR A 20 -30.16 4.78 -20.57
N ILE A 21 -31.41 4.89 -20.15
CA ILE A 21 -31.85 4.46 -18.80
C ILE A 21 -31.54 2.99 -18.55
N GLN A 22 -31.60 2.14 -19.59
CA GLN A 22 -31.26 0.73 -19.43
C GLN A 22 -29.77 0.54 -19.10
N ASP A 23 -28.88 1.37 -19.64
CA ASP A 23 -27.47 1.34 -19.30
C ASP A 23 -27.21 1.86 -17.88
N VAL A 24 -27.95 2.88 -17.44
CA VAL A 24 -27.95 3.36 -16.04
C VAL A 24 -28.29 2.24 -15.07
N VAL A 25 -29.38 1.50 -15.31
CA VAL A 25 -29.79 0.37 -14.45
C VAL A 25 -28.73 -0.74 -14.44
N LYS A 26 -28.13 -1.05 -15.60
CA LYS A 26 -27.04 -2.04 -15.68
C LYS A 26 -25.79 -1.58 -14.93
N ALA A 27 -25.44 -0.30 -15.00
CA ALA A 27 -24.29 0.28 -14.30
C ALA A 27 -24.48 0.22 -12.78
N GLN A 28 -25.66 0.59 -12.28
CA GLN A 28 -26.00 0.49 -10.87
C GLN A 28 -25.97 -0.96 -10.37
N ALA A 29 -26.55 -1.90 -11.13
CA ALA A 29 -26.51 -3.33 -10.79
C ALA A 29 -25.09 -3.91 -10.77
N ALA A 30 -24.17 -3.32 -11.54
CA ALA A 30 -22.75 -3.65 -11.55
C ALA A 30 -21.93 -2.90 -10.48
N GLY A 31 -22.55 -2.04 -9.66
CA GLY A 31 -21.88 -1.26 -8.62
C GLY A 31 -21.00 -0.14 -9.17
N LEU A 32 -21.28 0.36 -10.37
CA LEU A 32 -20.56 1.48 -10.97
C LEU A 32 -21.14 2.82 -10.51
N ASN A 33 -20.29 3.81 -10.33
CA ASN A 33 -20.70 5.18 -9.99
C ASN A 33 -21.20 5.90 -11.24
N LEU A 34 -22.30 6.65 -11.12
CA LEU A 34 -22.80 7.47 -12.23
C LEU A 34 -22.36 8.91 -12.02
N LEU A 35 -21.59 9.42 -12.98
CA LEU A 35 -20.97 10.73 -12.93
C LEU A 35 -21.30 11.53 -14.20
N ASN A 36 -21.32 12.85 -14.11
CA ASN A 36 -21.36 13.71 -15.29
C ASN A 36 -19.97 13.83 -15.94
N LYS A 37 -19.86 14.54 -17.07
CA LYS A 37 -18.59 14.77 -17.79
C LYS A 37 -17.46 15.37 -16.95
N ASP A 38 -17.81 16.14 -15.91
CA ASP A 38 -16.85 16.80 -15.02
C ASP A 38 -16.36 15.85 -13.91
N GLY A 39 -16.84 14.59 -13.90
CA GLY A 39 -16.50 13.60 -12.89
C GLY A 39 -17.25 13.79 -11.56
N LEU A 40 -18.34 14.57 -11.56
CA LEU A 40 -19.14 14.85 -10.37
C LEU A 40 -20.35 13.91 -10.27
N GLY A 41 -20.64 13.44 -9.07
CA GLY A 41 -21.79 12.60 -8.77
C GLY A 41 -23.10 13.39 -8.66
N TYR A 42 -24.22 12.65 -8.69
CA TYR A 42 -25.57 13.21 -8.62
C TYR A 42 -26.15 13.30 -7.20
N GLU A 43 -25.33 13.03 -6.18
CA GLU A 43 -25.69 12.96 -4.76
C GLU A 43 -25.70 14.34 -4.07
N TYR A 44 -25.72 15.44 -4.82
CA TYR A 44 -25.70 16.77 -4.23
C TYR A 44 -26.98 17.08 -3.43
N GLU A 45 -26.80 17.85 -2.35
CA GLU A 45 -27.84 18.20 -1.37
C GLU A 45 -29.08 18.84 -2.01
N VAL A 46 -30.24 18.57 -1.40
CA VAL A 46 -31.51 19.20 -1.72
C VAL A 46 -31.82 20.21 -0.63
N ILE A 47 -32.07 21.47 -1.03
CA ILE A 47 -32.56 22.50 -0.12
C ILE A 47 -34.09 22.39 -0.05
N ASN A 48 -34.63 22.21 1.16
CA ASN A 48 -36.07 22.29 1.36
C ASN A 48 -36.53 23.74 1.20
N GLU A 49 -37.34 24.03 0.20
CA GLU A 49 -37.81 25.39 -0.11
C GLU A 49 -38.64 26.02 1.02
N GLU A 50 -39.28 25.22 1.87
CA GLU A 50 -40.12 25.71 2.97
C GLU A 50 -39.33 25.97 4.26
N SER A 51 -38.39 25.09 4.61
CA SER A 51 -37.61 25.20 5.85
C SER A 51 -36.22 25.80 5.66
N GLY A 52 -35.70 25.83 4.44
CA GLY A 52 -34.32 26.21 4.11
C GLY A 52 -33.28 25.18 4.56
N GLU A 53 -33.69 24.03 5.06
CA GLU A 53 -32.77 22.99 5.54
C GLU A 53 -32.22 22.14 4.39
N GLU A 54 -30.93 21.84 4.44
CA GLU A 54 -30.24 20.92 3.54
C GLU A 54 -30.53 19.47 3.96
N ARG A 55 -30.84 18.63 2.97
CA ARG A 55 -30.98 17.18 3.15
C ARG A 55 -30.32 16.41 2.03
N GLU A 56 -30.00 15.16 2.32
CA GLU A 56 -29.58 14.21 1.30
C GLU A 56 -30.69 13.96 0.26
N PRO A 57 -30.35 13.82 -1.03
CA PRO A 57 -31.31 13.44 -2.05
C PRO A 57 -31.76 11.99 -1.88
N THR A 58 -32.99 11.71 -2.27
CA THR A 58 -33.49 10.34 -2.38
C THR A 58 -32.96 9.66 -3.65
N GLU A 59 -32.92 8.33 -3.67
CA GLU A 59 -32.52 7.56 -4.88
C GLU A 59 -33.35 7.93 -6.11
N GLN A 60 -34.64 8.22 -5.93
CA GLN A 60 -35.53 8.64 -7.02
C GLN A 60 -35.16 10.03 -7.55
N GLU A 61 -34.76 10.97 -6.68
CA GLU A 61 -34.30 12.30 -7.10
C GLU A 61 -32.98 12.21 -7.86
N ILE A 62 -32.04 11.38 -7.38
CA ILE A 62 -30.79 11.07 -8.09
C ILE A 62 -31.09 10.50 -9.48
N PHE A 63 -31.97 9.51 -9.55
CA PHE A 63 -32.37 8.89 -10.82
C PHE A 63 -33.03 9.90 -11.77
N ASN A 64 -33.91 10.76 -11.26
CA ASN A 64 -34.56 11.80 -12.06
C ASN A 64 -33.56 12.82 -12.63
N ARG A 65 -32.51 13.17 -11.86
CA ARG A 65 -31.43 14.05 -12.32
C ARG A 65 -30.65 13.41 -13.47
N ILE A 66 -30.26 12.14 -13.33
CA ILE A 66 -29.59 11.38 -14.38
C ILE A 66 -30.48 11.27 -15.64
N ALA A 67 -31.76 10.96 -15.45
CA ALA A 67 -32.71 10.85 -16.56
C ALA A 67 -32.91 12.18 -17.29
N LYS A 68 -32.87 13.30 -16.56
CA LYS A 68 -32.92 14.64 -17.14
C LYS A 68 -31.68 14.90 -18.00
N ASP A 69 -30.49 14.63 -17.48
CA ASP A 69 -29.25 14.82 -18.23
C ASP A 69 -29.22 13.98 -19.50
N LEU A 70 -29.63 12.71 -19.43
CA LEU A 70 -29.77 11.88 -20.62
C LEU A 70 -30.81 12.41 -21.62
N ALA A 71 -31.90 13.02 -21.15
CA ALA A 71 -32.92 13.60 -22.03
C ALA A 71 -32.48 14.91 -22.69
N GLU A 72 -31.54 15.63 -22.07
CA GLU A 72 -30.95 16.87 -22.56
C GLU A 72 -29.68 16.64 -23.39
N ASP A 73 -29.35 15.38 -23.73
CA ASP A 73 -28.11 14.96 -24.38
C ASP A 73 -26.84 15.40 -23.63
N ASN A 74 -26.92 15.55 -22.30
CA ASN A 74 -25.76 15.75 -21.44
C ASN A 74 -25.02 14.40 -21.26
N GLU A 75 -23.69 14.45 -21.24
CA GLU A 75 -22.86 13.26 -21.14
C GLU A 75 -22.90 12.68 -19.71
N VAL A 76 -23.31 11.42 -19.60
CA VAL A 76 -23.33 10.66 -18.35
C VAL A 76 -22.42 9.45 -18.49
N TYR A 77 -21.64 9.17 -17.45
CA TYR A 77 -20.64 8.11 -17.44
C TYR A 77 -20.89 7.12 -16.30
N ALA A 78 -20.78 5.83 -16.63
CA ALA A 78 -20.70 4.74 -15.66
C ALA A 78 -19.23 4.45 -15.34
N CYS A 79 -18.83 4.71 -14.10
CA CYS A 79 -17.43 4.83 -13.71
C CYS A 79 -17.03 3.86 -12.62
N MET A 80 -15.74 3.50 -12.64
CA MET A 80 -15.08 2.81 -11.54
C MET A 80 -13.83 3.57 -11.13
N TYR A 81 -13.57 3.62 -9.82
CA TYR A 81 -12.28 4.06 -9.31
C TYR A 81 -11.27 2.94 -9.53
N ILE A 82 -10.18 3.28 -10.19
CA ILE A 82 -8.97 2.47 -10.21
C ILE A 82 -8.26 2.75 -8.89
N ALA A 83 -7.84 1.72 -8.17
CA ALA A 83 -7.11 1.88 -6.91
C ALA A 83 -5.96 2.89 -7.06
N ASN A 84 -5.84 3.85 -6.14
CA ASN A 84 -4.78 4.87 -6.15
C ASN A 84 -3.39 4.23 -6.27
N ASP A 85 -3.23 3.03 -5.72
CA ASP A 85 -2.00 2.24 -5.72
C ASP A 85 -1.55 1.84 -7.14
N TRP A 86 -2.48 1.73 -8.12
CA TRP A 86 -2.13 1.47 -9.53
C TRP A 86 -1.60 2.71 -10.25
N CYS A 87 -1.98 3.91 -9.81
CA CYS A 87 -1.45 5.17 -10.35
C CYS A 87 0.04 5.32 -10.03
N VAL A 88 0.47 4.75 -8.90
CA VAL A 88 1.87 4.73 -8.46
C VAL A 88 2.73 3.79 -9.32
N GLN A 89 2.15 2.78 -9.97
CA GLN A 89 2.95 1.70 -10.59
C GLN A 89 3.40 1.97 -12.03
N ARG A 90 2.65 2.74 -12.82
CA ARG A 90 2.95 2.83 -14.28
C ARG A 90 4.06 3.82 -14.63
N ASN A 91 4.22 4.88 -13.83
CA ASN A 91 5.19 5.96 -14.08
C ASN A 91 6.28 6.07 -12.99
N ALA A 92 6.13 5.40 -11.84
CA ALA A 92 7.26 5.27 -10.95
C ALA A 92 8.25 4.31 -11.62
N LYS A 93 9.46 4.79 -11.91
CA LYS A 93 10.61 3.92 -12.14
C LYS A 93 10.91 3.20 -10.81
N THR A 94 10.08 2.25 -10.41
CA THR A 94 10.34 1.39 -9.26
C THR A 94 11.30 0.32 -9.72
N ASN A 95 12.59 0.55 -9.49
CA ASN A 95 13.56 -0.53 -9.48
C ASN A 95 13.27 -1.38 -8.24
N LEU A 96 13.15 -2.70 -8.42
CA LEU A 96 13.16 -3.63 -7.29
C LEU A 96 14.49 -3.43 -6.54
N LEU A 97 14.41 -3.18 -5.23
CA LEU A 97 15.60 -2.94 -4.42
C LEU A 97 16.37 -4.23 -4.15
N CYS A 98 15.69 -5.39 -4.19
CA CYS A 98 16.30 -6.72 -4.29
C CYS A 98 15.32 -7.76 -4.81
N ASP A 99 15.86 -8.94 -5.12
CA ASP A 99 15.10 -10.14 -5.50
C ASP A 99 14.80 -11.07 -4.30
N PHE A 100 15.13 -10.66 -3.07
CA PHE A 100 14.86 -11.46 -1.87
C PHE A 100 13.39 -11.39 -1.41
N TYR A 101 12.90 -12.48 -0.82
CA TYR A 101 11.52 -12.58 -0.31
C TYR A 101 11.44 -13.30 1.05
N LEU A 102 10.33 -13.12 1.77
CA LEU A 102 10.09 -13.79 3.06
C LEU A 102 10.12 -15.32 2.90
N HIS A 103 10.64 -16.01 3.90
CA HIS A 103 10.85 -17.46 3.94
C HIS A 103 11.90 -18.01 2.96
N GLN A 104 12.60 -17.14 2.23
CA GLN A 104 13.75 -17.55 1.44
C GLN A 104 14.90 -17.96 2.37
N HIS A 105 15.54 -19.08 2.06
CA HIS A 105 16.81 -19.46 2.67
C HIS A 105 17.96 -18.71 2.02
N VAL A 106 18.74 -18.01 2.83
CA VAL A 106 19.89 -17.21 2.40
C VAL A 106 21.10 -17.51 3.28
N TYR A 107 22.27 -17.07 2.80
CA TYR A 107 23.56 -17.30 3.43
C TYR A 107 24.23 -15.99 3.77
N THR A 108 24.91 -15.94 4.91
CA THR A 108 25.67 -14.77 5.36
C THR A 108 26.88 -15.21 6.19
N MET A 109 27.80 -14.30 6.44
CA MET A 109 28.88 -14.49 7.41
C MET A 109 28.45 -14.09 8.81
N HIS A 110 28.81 -14.90 9.80
CA HIS A 110 28.70 -14.56 11.21
C HIS A 110 29.80 -15.24 12.00
N GLU A 111 30.54 -14.47 12.81
CA GLU A 111 31.65 -15.01 13.64
C GLU A 111 32.62 -15.89 12.83
N ASN A 112 32.99 -15.41 11.63
CA ASN A 112 33.87 -16.09 10.68
C ASN A 112 33.37 -17.46 10.18
N LYS A 113 32.06 -17.70 10.22
CA LYS A 113 31.42 -18.91 9.69
C LYS A 113 30.29 -18.54 8.74
N ILE A 114 30.12 -19.35 7.70
CA ILE A 114 28.94 -19.31 6.85
C ILE A 114 27.74 -19.81 7.66
N VAL A 115 26.69 -19.00 7.69
CA VAL A 115 25.44 -19.30 8.38
C VAL A 115 24.30 -19.25 7.37
N GLU A 116 23.49 -20.29 7.37
CA GLU A 116 22.20 -20.33 6.67
C GLU A 116 21.10 -19.82 7.60
N GLY A 117 20.23 -18.97 7.06
CA GLY A 117 19.04 -18.50 7.76
C GLY A 117 17.86 -18.28 6.81
N GLU A 118 16.66 -18.40 7.36
CA GLU A 118 15.40 -18.12 6.68
C GLU A 118 15.01 -16.67 6.93
N ILE A 119 14.69 -15.90 5.88
CA ILE A 119 14.23 -14.52 6.02
C ILE A 119 12.85 -14.52 6.71
N VAL A 120 12.77 -13.98 7.91
CA VAL A 120 11.50 -13.80 8.65
C VAL A 120 11.02 -12.36 8.64
N TYR A 121 11.89 -11.42 8.24
CA TYR A 121 11.55 -10.02 8.05
C TYR A 121 12.48 -9.41 6.99
N LEU A 122 11.91 -8.57 6.13
CA LEU A 122 12.61 -7.83 5.07
C LEU A 122 12.11 -6.39 5.09
N SER A 123 13.04 -5.44 5.29
CA SER A 123 12.78 -4.02 5.13
C SER A 123 13.52 -3.50 3.92
N LEU A 124 12.78 -2.95 2.96
CA LEU A 124 13.30 -2.30 1.75
C LEU A 124 13.23 -0.78 1.84
N ALA A 125 13.03 -0.23 3.05
CA ALA A 125 12.96 1.20 3.25
C ALA A 125 14.30 1.85 2.89
N HIS A 126 14.28 2.80 1.95
CA HIS A 126 15.42 3.61 1.57
C HIS A 126 14.94 5.06 1.42
N GLY A 127 15.54 5.99 2.17
CA GLY A 127 15.30 7.42 2.03
C GLY A 127 15.02 8.18 3.34
N SER A 128 15.09 9.51 3.26
CA SER A 128 14.62 10.42 4.30
C SER A 128 13.12 10.62 4.13
N LEU A 129 12.30 9.90 4.90
CA LEU A 129 10.88 10.23 5.02
C LEU A 129 10.75 11.61 5.70
N GLY A 130 10.02 12.54 5.07
CA GLY A 130 9.56 13.74 5.77
C GLY A 130 8.72 13.35 6.99
N ASP A 131 8.72 14.19 8.02
CA ASP A 131 8.23 13.88 9.37
C ASP A 131 6.82 13.24 9.40
N ASP A 132 5.92 13.65 8.51
CA ASP A 132 4.53 13.18 8.49
C ASP A 132 4.37 11.75 7.92
N ALA A 133 5.12 11.41 6.86
CA ALA A 133 5.12 10.07 6.29
C ALA A 133 5.85 9.08 7.22
N ALA A 134 6.86 9.56 7.95
CA ALA A 134 7.50 8.79 9.01
C ALA A 134 6.50 8.50 10.15
N ASN A 135 5.71 9.49 10.58
CA ASN A 135 4.68 9.35 11.63
C ASN A 135 3.54 8.39 11.26
N ALA A 136 3.08 8.39 10.01
CA ALA A 136 2.09 7.42 9.53
C ALA A 136 2.63 5.98 9.54
N LEU A 137 3.91 5.80 9.14
CA LEU A 137 4.60 4.51 9.27
C LEU A 137 4.83 4.13 10.76
N TYR A 138 5.03 5.12 11.64
CA TYR A 138 5.29 4.91 13.08
C TYR A 138 4.07 4.43 13.88
N GLY A 139 2.86 4.86 13.54
CA GLY A 139 1.66 4.52 14.31
C GLY A 139 1.43 3.01 14.40
N ASP A 140 1.39 2.34 13.24
CA ASP A 140 1.01 0.92 13.18
C ASP A 140 2.20 -0.03 13.03
N MET A 141 3.24 0.34 12.26
CA MET A 141 4.38 -0.56 12.07
C MET A 141 5.36 -0.51 13.23
N ALA A 142 5.60 0.64 13.89
CA ALA A 142 6.59 0.69 14.96
C ALA A 142 6.13 -0.07 16.22
N GLU A 143 4.83 -0.09 16.51
CA GLU A 143 4.27 -0.90 17.60
C GLU A 143 4.35 -2.39 17.26
N GLN A 144 3.96 -2.80 16.05
CA GLN A 144 4.06 -4.20 15.62
C GLN A 144 5.51 -4.69 15.48
N LEU A 145 6.42 -3.83 15.04
CA LEU A 145 7.85 -4.11 14.95
C LEU A 145 8.49 -4.13 16.35
N TYR A 146 8.07 -3.25 17.27
CA TYR A 146 8.49 -3.28 18.67
C TYR A 146 8.00 -4.53 19.39
N TYR A 147 6.77 -4.99 19.14
CA TYR A 147 6.27 -6.24 19.69
C TYR A 147 6.96 -7.46 19.06
N ASN A 148 7.15 -7.50 17.74
CA ASN A 148 7.89 -8.59 17.10
C ASN A 148 9.36 -8.62 17.53
N ILE A 149 10.12 -7.55 17.29
CA ILE A 149 11.54 -7.45 17.66
C ILE A 149 11.70 -7.56 19.19
N GLY A 150 10.88 -6.88 19.98
CA GLY A 150 10.93 -6.95 21.44
C GLY A 150 10.59 -8.33 22.00
N TYR A 151 9.70 -9.10 21.36
CA TYR A 151 9.40 -10.48 21.73
C TYR A 151 10.54 -11.44 21.36
N TYR A 152 11.15 -11.27 20.18
CA TYR A 152 12.19 -12.18 19.68
C TYR A 152 13.59 -11.90 20.25
N PHE A 153 13.96 -10.64 20.49
CA PHE A 153 15.26 -10.29 21.10
C PHE A 153 15.34 -10.58 22.60
N THR A 154 14.22 -10.92 23.25
CA THR A 154 14.14 -11.15 24.70
C THR A 154 13.80 -12.59 25.09
N ASN A 155 13.78 -13.53 24.12
CA ASN A 155 13.30 -14.90 24.34
C ASN A 155 11.88 -14.94 24.94
N GLY A 156 10.94 -14.20 24.35
CA GLY A 156 9.53 -14.22 24.74
C GLY A 156 9.17 -13.36 25.96
N ARG A 157 9.98 -12.36 26.30
CA ARG A 157 9.69 -11.42 27.40
C ARG A 157 9.50 -10.00 26.87
N THR A 158 8.26 -9.54 26.75
CA THR A 158 7.97 -8.14 26.39
C THR A 158 8.77 -7.18 27.29
N PRO A 159 9.68 -6.36 26.73
CA PRO A 159 10.50 -5.46 27.54
C PRO A 159 9.61 -4.50 28.32
N LYS A 160 9.85 -4.37 29.64
CA LYS A 160 9.23 -3.29 30.43
C LYS A 160 9.81 -1.96 29.93
N ILE A 161 8.93 -1.09 29.44
CA ILE A 161 9.18 0.16 28.66
C ILE A 161 10.13 1.19 29.35
N GLY A 162 10.56 0.97 30.59
CA GLY A 162 11.27 1.98 31.37
C GLY A 162 12.75 2.21 31.04
N PHE A 163 13.57 1.16 30.86
CA PHE A 163 15.04 1.30 30.98
C PHE A 163 15.85 1.11 29.69
N GLN A 164 15.24 0.61 28.61
CA GLN A 164 15.94 0.33 27.34
C GLN A 164 15.36 1.08 26.14
N ARG A 165 14.35 1.93 26.38
CA ARG A 165 13.60 2.65 25.34
C ARG A 165 14.53 3.41 24.39
N GLU A 166 15.53 4.11 24.91
CA GLU A 166 16.41 4.93 24.08
C GLU A 166 17.38 4.09 23.21
N GLN A 167 17.86 2.96 23.73
CA GLN A 167 18.71 2.03 22.95
C GLN A 167 17.89 1.31 21.87
N ILE A 168 16.66 0.90 22.21
CA ILE A 168 15.72 0.29 21.27
C ILE A 168 15.34 1.30 20.18
N ILE A 169 15.04 2.56 20.55
CA ILE A 169 14.75 3.63 19.58
C ILE A 169 15.95 3.89 18.66
N LYS A 170 17.18 3.95 19.21
CA LYS A 170 18.39 4.11 18.39
C LYS A 170 18.60 2.94 17.41
N LYS A 171 18.35 1.70 17.86
CA LYS A 171 18.40 0.49 17.02
C LYS A 171 17.31 0.50 15.94
N ILE A 172 16.09 0.89 16.30
CA ILE A 172 14.98 1.06 15.36
C ILE A 172 15.30 2.18 14.36
N ASN A 173 15.93 3.27 14.79
CA ASN A 173 16.36 4.36 13.89
C ASN A 173 17.46 3.91 12.93
N SER A 174 18.44 3.10 13.35
CA SER A 174 19.45 2.57 12.43
C SER A 174 18.83 1.62 11.38
N LEU A 175 17.82 0.84 11.77
CA LEU A 175 17.07 -0.04 10.87
C LEU A 175 16.20 0.73 9.86
N LYS A 176 15.97 2.03 10.05
CA LYS A 176 15.24 2.88 9.10
C LYS A 176 16.10 3.44 7.98
N MET A 177 17.42 3.45 8.15
CA MET A 177 18.32 4.14 7.22
C MET A 177 18.94 3.23 6.17
N HIS A 178 18.84 1.91 6.35
CA HIS A 178 19.40 0.92 5.42
C HIS A 178 18.46 -0.28 5.26
N ALA A 179 18.41 -0.81 4.04
CA ALA A 179 17.65 -2.02 3.75
C ALA A 179 18.28 -3.21 4.48
N HIS A 180 17.47 -3.96 5.21
CA HIS A 180 17.95 -5.00 6.11
C HIS A 180 16.99 -6.17 6.20
N VAL A 181 17.51 -7.29 6.68
CA VAL A 181 16.79 -8.54 6.90
C VAL A 181 16.95 -9.05 8.32
N VAL A 182 15.97 -9.80 8.79
CA VAL A 182 16.11 -10.66 9.97
C VAL A 182 16.02 -12.11 9.52
N LEU A 183 17.07 -12.86 9.85
CA LEU A 183 17.22 -14.27 9.53
C LEU A 183 16.95 -15.11 10.77
N LYS A 184 16.15 -16.16 10.63
CA LYS A 184 16.03 -17.23 11.61
C LYS A 184 17.00 -18.35 11.25
N THR A 185 17.97 -18.60 12.11
CA THR A 185 18.97 -19.65 11.89
C THR A 185 18.44 -21.02 12.24
N LYS A 186 19.08 -22.06 11.69
CA LYS A 186 18.83 -23.47 12.05
C LYS A 186 18.98 -23.77 13.55
N LYS A 187 19.78 -22.99 14.27
CA LYS A 187 19.98 -23.12 15.74
C LYS A 187 18.88 -22.45 16.56
N GLY A 188 17.86 -21.87 15.91
CA GLY A 188 16.75 -21.17 16.56
C GLY A 188 17.06 -19.73 16.99
N GLY A 189 18.30 -19.27 16.78
CA GLY A 189 18.69 -17.87 17.01
C GLY A 189 18.36 -16.97 15.82
N TYR A 190 18.21 -15.68 16.07
CA TYR A 190 17.93 -14.67 15.04
C TYR A 190 19.16 -13.81 14.76
N LEU A 191 19.33 -13.41 13.50
CA LEU A 191 20.39 -12.50 13.07
C LEU A 191 19.84 -11.40 12.19
N THR A 192 20.21 -10.17 12.50
CA THR A 192 19.96 -9.01 11.63
C THR A 192 21.16 -8.78 10.72
N ARG A 193 20.92 -8.56 9.44
CA ARG A 193 21.93 -8.27 8.42
C ARG A 193 21.46 -7.18 7.48
N ASP A 194 22.40 -6.43 6.94
CA ASP A 194 22.09 -5.55 5.81
C ASP A 194 21.83 -6.40 4.57
N LEU A 195 21.05 -5.88 3.63
CA LEU A 195 20.65 -6.61 2.42
C LEU A 195 21.87 -7.02 1.57
N GLU A 196 22.93 -6.21 1.61
CA GLU A 196 24.20 -6.45 0.90
C GLU A 196 25.04 -7.56 1.55
N GLU A 197 24.72 -7.97 2.79
CA GLU A 197 25.44 -9.00 3.54
C GLU A 197 24.81 -10.39 3.41
N ILE A 198 23.75 -10.54 2.61
CA ILE A 198 23.06 -11.80 2.38
C ILE A 198 23.13 -12.23 0.92
N PHE A 199 23.21 -13.54 0.70
CA PHE A 199 23.40 -14.16 -0.61
C PHE A 199 22.41 -15.30 -0.80
N ALA A 200 21.94 -15.49 -2.02
CA ALA A 200 20.96 -16.55 -2.31
C ALA A 200 21.63 -17.94 -2.26
N THR A 201 22.93 -18.02 -2.52
CA THR A 201 23.70 -19.27 -2.50
C THR A 201 25.00 -19.14 -1.71
N THR A 202 25.56 -20.28 -1.29
CA THR A 202 26.90 -20.31 -0.67
C THR A 202 27.98 -19.91 -1.67
N ASP A 203 27.80 -20.20 -2.95
CA ASP A 203 28.78 -19.90 -4.00
C ASP A 203 28.87 -18.40 -4.26
N GLU A 204 27.73 -17.69 -4.29
CA GLU A 204 27.68 -16.23 -4.35
C GLU A 204 28.39 -15.59 -3.14
N LEU A 205 28.14 -16.10 -1.94
CA LEU A 205 28.80 -15.61 -0.72
C LEU A 205 30.32 -15.82 -0.80
N VAL A 206 30.77 -17.01 -1.19
CA VAL A 206 32.21 -17.31 -1.30
C VAL A 206 32.86 -16.46 -2.39
N ALA A 207 32.20 -16.28 -3.53
CA ALA A 207 32.68 -15.42 -4.60
C ALA A 207 32.83 -13.96 -4.12
N ASN A 208 31.86 -13.44 -3.36
CA ASN A 208 31.94 -12.10 -2.78
C ASN A 208 33.11 -11.96 -1.78
N LEU A 209 33.35 -12.98 -0.95
CA LEU A 209 34.48 -13.00 0.00
C LEU A 209 35.86 -13.09 -0.68
N MET A 210 35.91 -13.49 -1.95
CA MET A 210 37.14 -13.66 -2.74
C MET A 210 37.41 -12.45 -3.67
N GLN A 211 36.54 -11.45 -3.66
CA GLN A 211 36.75 -10.19 -4.40
C GLN A 211 37.63 -9.28 -3.53
N ASP A 212 38.93 -9.23 -3.85
CA ASP A 212 39.93 -8.34 -3.24
C ASP A 212 39.60 -6.84 -3.43
#